data_AF-A0A9E5FEJ6-F1
#
_entry.id   AF-A0A9E5FEJ6-F1
#
_cell.length_a   1.000
_cell.length_b   1.000
_cell.length_c   1.000
_cell.angle_alpha   90.00
_cell.angle_beta   90.00
_cell.angle_gamma   90.00
#
_symmetry.space_group_name_H-M   'P 1'
#
loop_
_entity.id
_entity.type
_entity.pdbx_description
1 polymer ?
#
loop_
_entity_poly.entity_id
_entity_poly.type
_entity_poly.pdbx_seq_one_letter_code
_entity_poly.pdbx_strand_id
1 'polypeptide(L)'
;MPATEHFLKGLFIALAIHAGIWASYDPADRWITLVFIDALALLGLTVALTWAALRTGRGRNRPMAHLVFLLLQHGTVARAGLVGGMAVGALALTPLHSGAEKEMLGLLVATGLLVGAACGASARVRRPDARFGMALLTVALGVTAGFLAVWAPWRENPADLLPERLDMLLPQILLLLLLVPVLDTAGESAQTESDGAVWCALLGLALWLPSRAGPPALVLVVLVVPVVAFAMLARLVLPGWASFKLAFRGRGLARQGDLPGALACFRKALRLNPADRMAREGYWRTHLELEPEGIAADPLARRLVHPGDCLDRAAELLRTSPPRIDDAKRLLVLAERLDPALEPQVCFWRAVSLLHQKREDEALDLVAPLVAMPSQEQTEEQSAAEILGWRLLLAWHKGARERVGEPALALPGRRLAAISAIERGLLVNPTDDELWAIKRELYSGLTMAEFRAGRGMGLPPADPGYLDELSATLAEDEATWQRAADYMAMATEAGGSRAVRRLIGLARLLERHGENEESLQRLVGPWGPSLWNQKIANSISGPRAIRLNWLSMRGVAPMRLVGGKPRLLRKEAVLRHFVGWPRSMKPLAIH
;
A
#
# COMPACT_ATOMS: atom_id res chain seq x y z
N MET A 1 15.08 10.97 15.35
CA MET A 1 14.28 10.91 16.58
C MET A 1 14.99 11.74 17.63
N PRO A 2 14.31 12.60 18.38
CA PRO A 2 14.99 13.43 19.37
C PRO A 2 15.45 12.50 20.49
N ALA A 3 16.77 12.29 20.62
CA ALA A 3 17.33 11.51 21.73
C ALA A 3 16.90 12.10 23.09
N THR A 4 16.67 13.42 23.10
CA THR A 4 16.18 14.21 24.24
C THR A 4 14.90 13.65 24.87
N GLU A 5 14.01 13.02 24.08
CA GLU A 5 12.75 12.46 24.61
C GLU A 5 13.00 11.38 25.67
N HIS A 6 13.89 10.45 25.35
CA HIS A 6 14.18 9.29 26.20
C HIS A 6 15.04 9.68 27.40
N PHE A 7 15.92 10.67 27.23
CA PHE A 7 16.69 11.25 28.33
C PHE A 7 15.80 11.93 29.38
N LEU A 8 14.82 12.73 28.95
CA LEU A 8 13.88 13.40 29.87
C LEU A 8 13.03 12.38 30.65
N LYS A 9 12.60 11.29 30.00
CA LYS A 9 11.88 10.19 30.67
C LYS A 9 12.75 9.50 31.72
N GLY A 10 14.00 9.17 31.36
CA GLY A 10 14.95 8.57 32.30
C GLY A 10 15.27 9.48 33.50
N LEU A 11 15.45 10.77 33.25
CA LEU A 11 15.66 11.78 34.28
C LEU A 11 14.45 11.91 35.23
N PHE A 12 13.23 11.94 34.67
CA PHE A 12 12.00 11.98 35.47
C PHE A 12 11.87 10.79 36.41
N ILE A 13 12.09 9.57 35.90
CA ILE A 13 12.03 8.35 36.70
C ILE A 13 13.08 8.37 37.82
N ALA A 14 14.31 8.80 37.52
CA ALA A 14 15.36 8.93 38.53
C ALA A 14 15.01 9.93 39.64
N LEU A 15 14.51 11.12 39.28
CA LEU A 15 14.09 12.12 40.25
C LEU A 15 12.92 11.65 41.12
N ALA A 16 11.96 10.93 40.53
CA ALA A 16 10.85 10.34 41.27
C ALA A 16 11.29 9.24 42.23
N ILE A 17 12.16 8.33 41.80
CA ILE A 17 12.73 7.31 42.70
C ILE A 17 13.51 7.97 43.84
N HIS A 18 14.30 9.02 43.54
CA HIS A 18 15.01 9.79 44.56
C HIS A 18 14.05 10.41 45.57
N ALA A 19 12.96 11.04 45.12
CA ALA A 19 11.95 11.62 45.99
C ALA A 19 11.29 10.57 46.90
N GLY A 20 10.97 9.39 46.38
CA GLY A 20 10.40 8.29 47.17
C GLY A 20 11.37 7.72 48.21
N ILE A 21 12.66 7.60 47.86
CA ILE A 21 13.72 7.21 48.81
C ILE A 21 13.88 8.28 49.89
N TRP A 22 13.96 9.55 49.50
CA TRP A 22 14.16 10.67 50.43
C TRP A 22 12.98 10.84 51.39
N ALA A 23 11.75 10.78 50.88
CA ALA A 23 10.54 10.80 51.72
C ALA A 23 10.48 9.62 52.70
N SER A 24 11.24 8.54 52.48
CA SER A 24 11.32 7.44 53.43
C SER A 24 12.28 7.71 54.61
N TYR A 25 13.20 8.68 54.47
CA TYR A 25 14.16 9.06 55.52
C TYR A 25 13.59 10.07 56.53
N ASP A 26 12.62 10.90 56.16
CA ASP A 26 12.01 11.88 57.06
C ASP A 26 10.73 11.34 57.73
N PRO A 27 10.78 10.92 59.02
CA PRO A 27 9.66 10.25 59.66
C PRO A 27 8.50 11.18 60.02
N ALA A 28 8.72 12.51 60.13
CA ALA A 28 7.69 13.44 60.60
C ALA A 28 6.71 13.82 59.47
N ASP A 29 7.22 14.15 58.29
CA ASP A 29 6.42 14.78 57.22
C ASP A 29 6.46 14.02 55.87
N ARG A 30 6.85 12.73 55.87
CA ARG A 30 6.99 11.89 54.67
C ARG A 30 5.91 12.04 53.59
N TRP A 31 4.63 12.02 53.98
CA TRP A 31 3.52 12.15 53.03
C TRP A 31 3.36 13.57 52.51
N ILE A 32 3.58 14.58 53.35
CA ILE A 32 3.47 16.00 52.98
C ILE A 32 4.56 16.32 51.96
N THR A 33 5.80 15.91 52.23
CA THR A 33 6.93 16.01 51.31
C THR A 33 6.60 15.39 49.96
N LEU A 34 6.17 14.12 49.93
CA LEU A 34 5.92 13.41 48.68
C LEU A 34 4.81 14.10 47.87
N VAL A 35 3.67 14.39 48.52
CA VAL A 35 2.54 15.09 47.90
C VAL A 35 2.95 16.46 47.37
N PHE A 36 3.81 17.20 48.07
CA PHE A 36 4.28 18.51 47.63
C PHE A 36 5.19 18.41 46.39
N ILE A 37 6.13 17.45 46.37
CA ILE A 37 6.99 17.19 45.21
C ILE A 37 6.14 16.85 43.98
N ASP A 38 5.18 15.94 44.14
CA ASP A 38 4.29 15.52 43.05
C ASP A 38 3.34 16.64 42.61
N ALA A 39 2.86 17.46 43.55
CA ALA A 39 2.06 18.64 43.26
C ALA A 39 2.85 19.65 42.42
N LEU A 40 4.15 19.84 42.68
CA LEU A 40 5.02 20.68 41.86
C LEU A 40 5.24 20.10 40.46
N ALA A 41 5.38 18.78 40.32
CA ALA A 41 5.43 18.13 39.02
C ALA A 41 4.13 18.38 38.22
N LEU A 42 2.97 18.15 38.84
CA LEU A 42 1.67 18.42 38.23
C LEU A 42 1.47 19.91 37.91
N LEU A 43 1.90 20.82 38.79
CA LEU A 43 1.89 22.26 38.55
C LEU A 43 2.71 22.61 37.31
N GLY A 44 3.94 22.08 37.19
CA GLY A 44 4.78 22.25 36.02
C GLY A 44 4.12 21.79 34.73
N LEU A 45 3.43 20.64 34.76
CA LEU A 45 2.64 20.15 33.63
C LEU A 45 1.46 21.09 33.30
N THR A 46 0.71 21.56 34.30
CA THR A 46 -0.43 22.47 34.08
C THR A 46 0.01 23.81 33.49
N VAL A 47 1.14 24.37 33.95
CA VAL A 47 1.73 25.61 33.41
C VAL A 47 2.14 25.40 31.95
N ALA A 48 2.82 24.28 31.65
CA ALA A 48 3.21 23.92 30.29
C ALA A 48 2.00 23.78 29.34
N LEU A 49 0.95 23.08 29.77
CA LEU A 49 -0.27 22.91 28.98
C LEU A 49 -1.04 24.22 28.81
N THR A 50 -1.08 25.06 29.85
CA THR A 50 -1.74 26.38 29.78
C THR A 50 -1.01 27.28 28.79
N TRP A 51 0.32 27.29 28.83
CA TRP A 51 1.13 28.03 27.85
C TRP A 51 0.90 27.53 26.41
N ALA A 52 0.81 26.22 26.21
CA ALA A 52 0.49 25.63 24.91
C ALA A 52 -0.95 25.98 24.45
N ALA A 53 -1.92 25.99 25.36
CA ALA A 53 -3.30 26.38 25.09
C ALA A 53 -3.38 27.85 24.62
N LEU A 54 -2.66 28.75 25.29
CA LEU A 54 -2.61 30.17 24.95
C LEU A 54 -2.05 30.42 23.54
N ARG A 55 -1.08 29.60 23.09
CA ARG A 55 -0.51 29.72 21.74
C ARG A 55 -1.40 29.16 20.63
N THR A 56 -2.22 28.14 20.93
CA THR A 56 -3.03 27.45 19.90
C THR A 56 -4.36 28.14 19.63
N GLY A 57 -4.87 28.99 20.52
CA GLY A 57 -5.99 29.91 20.28
C GLY A 57 -7.34 29.26 19.89
N ARG A 58 -7.47 27.93 19.95
CA ARG A 58 -8.63 27.18 19.45
C ARG A 58 -9.04 26.07 20.42
N GLY A 59 -10.35 25.87 20.62
CA GLY A 59 -10.89 24.60 21.11
C GLY A 59 -11.55 24.58 22.49
N ARG A 60 -12.30 25.62 22.87
CA ARG A 60 -12.93 25.71 24.20
C ARG A 60 -14.11 24.75 24.42
N ASN A 61 -14.72 24.20 23.37
CA ASN A 61 -16.01 23.49 23.46
C ASN A 61 -15.88 22.01 23.91
N ARG A 62 -14.67 21.42 23.98
CA ARG A 62 -14.45 20.05 24.50
C ARG A 62 -13.10 19.96 25.24
N PRO A 63 -13.07 20.21 26.56
CA PRO A 63 -11.82 20.39 27.30
C PRO A 63 -10.94 19.13 27.31
N MET A 64 -11.51 17.93 27.46
CA MET A 64 -10.73 16.68 27.47
C MET A 64 -10.07 16.37 26.13
N ALA A 65 -10.80 16.53 25.01
CA ALA A 65 -10.24 16.34 23.69
C ALA A 65 -9.16 17.39 23.37
N HIS A 66 -9.34 18.62 23.88
CA HIS A 66 -8.37 19.69 23.75
C HIS A 66 -7.10 19.41 24.56
N LEU A 67 -7.21 18.91 25.80
CA LEU A 67 -6.05 18.50 26.62
C LEU A 67 -5.23 17.40 25.95
N VAL A 68 -5.89 16.33 25.47
CA VAL A 68 -5.21 15.24 24.75
C VAL A 68 -4.52 15.77 23.49
N PHE A 69 -5.17 16.69 22.77
CA PHE A 69 -4.60 17.33 21.60
C PHE A 69 -3.36 18.18 21.94
N LEU A 70 -3.42 19.00 22.99
CA LEU A 70 -2.29 19.79 23.46
C LEU A 70 -1.12 18.89 23.88
N LEU A 71 -1.42 17.79 24.56
CA LEU A 71 -0.41 16.83 25.01
C LEU A 71 0.28 16.13 23.83
N LEU A 72 -0.46 15.80 22.77
CA LEU A 72 0.08 15.20 21.55
C LEU A 72 0.83 16.18 20.66
N GLN A 73 0.40 17.45 20.62
CA GLN A 73 0.99 18.47 19.76
C GLN A 73 2.22 19.14 20.40
N HIS A 74 2.14 19.46 21.69
CA HIS A 74 3.18 20.18 22.43
C HIS A 74 3.85 19.27 23.47
N GLY A 75 4.06 18.03 23.09
CA GLY A 75 4.52 17.01 24.01
C GLY A 75 5.91 17.24 24.58
N THR A 76 6.80 17.95 23.87
CA THR A 76 8.11 18.36 24.41
C THR A 76 7.97 19.35 25.57
N VAL A 77 7.04 20.30 25.45
CA VAL A 77 6.76 21.32 26.45
C VAL A 77 6.08 20.71 27.68
N ALA A 78 5.11 19.82 27.46
CA ALA A 78 4.45 19.07 28.54
C ALA A 78 5.46 18.25 29.36
N ARG A 79 6.39 17.56 28.67
CA ARG A 79 7.47 16.78 29.32
C ARG A 79 8.46 17.65 30.06
N ALA A 80 8.90 18.75 29.46
CA ALA A 80 9.79 19.70 30.12
C ALA A 80 9.14 20.31 31.36
N GLY A 81 7.83 20.62 31.31
CA GLY A 81 7.06 21.10 32.46
C GLY A 81 6.99 20.06 33.58
N LEU A 82 6.67 18.80 33.27
CA LEU A 82 6.60 17.73 34.27
C LEU A 82 7.97 17.44 34.90
N VAL A 83 9.01 17.27 34.08
CA VAL A 83 10.38 17.02 34.53
C VAL A 83 10.92 18.21 35.34
N GLY A 84 10.65 19.44 34.87
CA GLY A 84 11.06 20.66 35.55
C GLY A 84 10.39 20.83 36.90
N GLY A 85 9.08 20.60 36.98
CA GLY A 85 8.34 20.63 38.25
C GLY A 85 8.84 19.58 39.23
N MET A 86 9.11 18.37 38.75
CA MET A 86 9.71 17.28 39.54
C MET A 86 11.11 17.63 40.04
N ALA A 87 11.96 18.21 39.18
CA ALA A 87 13.31 18.62 39.54
C ALA A 87 13.31 19.75 40.56
N VAL A 88 12.42 20.75 40.41
CA VAL A 88 12.24 21.82 41.39
C VAL A 88 11.74 21.26 42.71
N GLY A 89 10.76 20.36 42.70
CA GLY A 89 10.25 19.72 43.91
C GLY A 89 11.32 18.92 44.64
N ALA A 90 12.07 18.08 43.91
CA ALA A 90 13.19 17.34 44.47
C ALA A 90 14.22 18.31 45.08
N LEU A 91 14.75 19.27 44.31
CA LEU A 91 15.81 20.17 44.79
C LEU A 91 15.38 21.12 45.90
N ALA A 92 14.12 21.55 45.93
CA ALA A 92 13.61 22.47 46.96
C ALA A 92 13.39 21.78 48.30
N LEU A 93 13.00 20.50 48.29
CA LEU A 93 12.66 19.76 49.50
C LEU A 93 13.71 18.75 49.93
N THR A 94 14.69 18.39 49.10
CA THR A 94 15.84 17.58 49.54
C THR A 94 16.99 18.51 49.96
N PRO A 95 17.11 18.86 51.26
CA PRO A 95 18.28 19.53 51.80
C PRO A 95 19.55 18.72 51.47
N LEU A 96 20.28 19.09 50.42
CA LEU A 96 21.56 18.47 50.01
C LEU A 96 22.71 18.83 50.99
N HIS A 97 22.54 18.54 52.28
CA HIS A 97 23.45 18.96 53.34
C HIS A 97 24.64 18.01 53.47
N SER A 98 24.50 16.73 53.14
CA SER A 98 25.59 15.76 53.17
C SER A 98 26.19 15.49 51.78
N GLY A 99 27.48 15.13 51.74
CA GLY A 99 28.14 14.69 50.50
C GLY A 99 27.52 13.41 49.93
N ALA A 100 27.12 12.48 50.80
CA ALA A 100 26.52 11.20 50.42
C ALA A 100 25.17 11.36 49.69
N GLU A 101 24.32 12.33 50.08
CA GLU A 101 23.04 12.60 49.40
C GLU A 101 23.24 13.16 47.99
N LYS A 102 24.25 14.03 47.81
CA LYS A 102 24.63 14.55 46.48
C LYS A 102 25.14 13.44 45.58
N GLU A 103 25.95 12.54 46.12
CA GLU A 103 26.45 11.38 45.39
C GLU A 103 25.31 10.41 45.00
N MET A 104 24.37 10.15 45.90
CA MET A 104 23.20 9.31 45.62
C MET A 104 22.31 9.91 44.54
N LEU A 105 21.99 11.21 44.62
CA LEU A 105 21.23 11.91 43.58
C LEU A 105 21.98 11.90 42.24
N GLY A 106 23.29 12.17 42.26
CA GLY A 106 24.14 12.12 41.07
C GLY A 106 24.15 10.74 40.41
N LEU A 107 24.23 9.67 41.21
CA LEU A 107 24.19 8.29 40.74
C LEU A 107 22.81 7.92 40.17
N LEU A 108 21.72 8.29 40.85
CA LEU A 108 20.36 8.06 40.37
C LEU A 108 20.08 8.80 39.06
N VAL A 109 20.49 10.06 38.96
CA VAL A 109 20.37 10.85 37.73
C VAL A 109 21.22 10.23 36.61
N ALA A 110 22.46 9.85 36.88
CA ALA A 110 23.33 9.21 35.89
C ALA A 110 22.75 7.87 35.40
N THR A 111 22.26 7.03 36.30
CA THR A 111 21.61 5.76 35.96
C THR A 111 20.31 5.99 35.18
N GLY A 112 19.47 6.94 35.57
CA GLY A 112 18.26 7.32 34.82
C GLY A 112 18.57 7.81 33.41
N LEU A 113 19.59 8.65 33.25
CA LEU A 113 20.06 9.13 31.94
C LEU A 113 20.61 7.97 31.08
N LEU A 114 21.33 7.02 31.68
CA LEU A 114 21.81 5.82 30.98
C LEU A 114 20.65 4.92 30.54
N VAL A 115 19.64 4.71 31.37
CA VAL A 115 18.42 3.97 31.01
C VAL A 115 17.69 4.68 29.86
N GLY A 116 17.58 6.01 29.93
CA GLY A 116 17.03 6.82 28.84
C GLY A 116 17.83 6.68 27.55
N ALA A 117 19.16 6.71 27.62
CA ALA A 117 20.05 6.51 26.48
C ALA A 117 19.87 5.12 25.86
N ALA A 118 19.79 4.08 26.70
CA ALA A 118 19.59 2.70 26.28
C ALA A 118 18.24 2.53 25.55
N CYS A 119 17.16 3.10 26.09
CA CYS A 119 15.85 3.12 25.42
C CYS A 119 15.89 3.88 24.09
N GLY A 120 16.60 5.02 24.05
CA GLY A 120 16.80 5.78 22.82
C GLY A 120 17.64 5.03 21.78
N ALA A 121 18.56 4.16 22.20
CA ALA A 121 19.35 3.31 21.32
C ALA A 121 18.52 2.13 20.79
N SER A 122 17.73 1.45 21.64
CA SER A 122 16.82 0.38 21.20
C SER A 122 15.78 0.88 20.20
N ALA A 123 15.26 2.09 20.39
CA ALA A 123 14.32 2.73 19.46
C ALA A 123 14.88 2.90 18.02
N ARG A 124 16.21 2.96 17.86
CA ARG A 124 16.86 3.11 16.54
C ARG A 124 17.02 1.79 15.78
N VAL A 125 16.90 0.65 16.46
CA VAL A 125 17.05 -0.65 15.83
C VAL A 125 15.87 -0.91 14.90
N ARG A 126 16.14 -1.16 13.60
CA ARG A 126 15.08 -1.31 12.58
C ARG A 126 14.36 -2.67 12.66
N ARG A 127 15.03 -3.70 13.18
CA ARG A 127 14.48 -5.06 13.24
C ARG A 127 13.57 -5.21 14.46
N PRO A 128 12.28 -5.51 14.28
CA PRO A 128 11.32 -5.58 15.39
C PRO A 128 11.68 -6.67 16.40
N ASP A 129 12.17 -7.82 15.94
CA ASP A 129 12.54 -8.93 16.83
C ASP A 129 13.75 -8.58 17.71
N ALA A 130 14.72 -7.87 17.15
CA ALA A 130 15.90 -7.42 17.90
C ALA A 130 15.53 -6.35 18.93
N ARG A 131 14.63 -5.41 18.57
CA ARG A 131 14.08 -4.44 19.54
C ARG A 131 13.35 -5.12 20.67
N PHE A 132 12.47 -6.07 20.34
CA PHE A 132 11.72 -6.83 21.33
C PHE A 132 12.66 -7.59 22.27
N GLY A 133 13.69 -8.26 21.73
CA GLY A 133 14.70 -8.96 22.52
C GLY A 133 15.47 -8.03 23.47
N MET A 134 15.90 -6.85 23.00
CA MET A 134 16.58 -5.85 23.84
C MET A 134 15.67 -5.31 24.95
N ALA A 135 14.41 -5.03 24.62
CA ALA A 135 13.42 -4.53 25.57
C ALA A 135 13.10 -5.60 26.64
N LEU A 136 12.91 -6.85 26.22
CA LEU A 136 12.72 -8.00 27.12
C LEU A 136 13.92 -8.18 28.04
N LEU A 137 15.14 -8.07 27.51
CA LEU A 137 16.37 -8.15 28.30
C LEU A 137 16.47 -7.01 29.32
N THR A 138 15.97 -5.81 28.98
CA THR A 138 15.93 -4.68 29.92
C THR A 138 14.95 -4.94 31.07
N VAL A 139 13.76 -5.49 30.77
CA VAL A 139 12.81 -5.93 31.82
C VAL A 139 13.45 -7.00 32.69
N ALA A 140 14.05 -8.02 32.07
CA ALA A 140 14.69 -9.12 32.78
C ALA A 140 15.84 -8.62 33.67
N LEU A 141 16.70 -7.74 33.18
CA LEU A 141 17.79 -7.13 33.96
C LEU A 141 17.29 -6.26 35.10
N GLY A 142 16.25 -5.44 34.89
CA GLY A 142 15.67 -4.62 35.95
C GLY A 142 15.08 -5.47 37.07
N VAL A 143 14.39 -6.54 36.68
CA VAL A 143 13.77 -7.50 37.60
C VAL A 143 14.82 -8.36 38.32
N THR A 144 15.89 -8.80 37.64
CA THR A 144 16.99 -9.53 38.28
C THR A 144 17.85 -8.65 39.17
N ALA A 145 18.06 -7.37 38.84
CA ALA A 145 18.72 -6.41 39.71
C ALA A 145 17.92 -6.20 41.01
N GLY A 146 16.59 -6.06 40.92
CA GLY A 146 15.71 -6.03 42.08
C GLY A 146 15.79 -7.32 42.91
N PHE A 147 15.81 -8.49 42.25
CA PHE A 147 15.99 -9.77 42.94
C PHE A 147 17.35 -9.92 43.63
N LEU A 148 18.44 -9.57 42.96
CA LEU A 148 19.81 -9.65 43.51
C LEU A 148 19.99 -8.69 44.69
N ALA A 149 19.31 -7.54 44.70
CA ALA A 149 19.28 -6.66 45.86
C ALA A 149 18.60 -7.30 47.09
N VAL A 150 17.71 -8.29 46.93
CA VAL A 150 17.17 -9.14 48.05
C VAL A 150 18.09 -10.30 48.38
N TRP A 151 18.70 -10.91 47.36
CA TRP A 151 19.42 -12.17 47.56
C TRP A 151 20.84 -11.95 48.11
N ALA A 152 21.51 -10.85 47.74
CA ALA A 152 22.80 -10.45 48.30
C ALA A 152 22.79 -10.29 49.84
N PRO A 153 21.77 -9.69 50.49
CA PRO A 153 21.72 -9.57 51.95
C PRO A 153 21.50 -10.88 52.73
N TRP A 154 21.29 -12.03 52.06
CA TRP A 154 21.30 -13.34 52.74
C TRP A 154 22.72 -13.88 53.02
N ARG A 155 23.78 -13.18 52.61
CA ARG A 155 25.17 -13.62 52.81
C ARG A 155 25.99 -12.84 53.83
N GLU A 156 25.77 -11.54 54.06
CA GLU A 156 26.47 -10.75 55.10
C GLU A 156 25.79 -9.36 55.27
N ASN A 157 25.43 -9.01 56.52
CA ASN A 157 24.90 -7.72 57.05
C ASN A 157 24.04 -6.80 56.13
N PRO A 158 22.70 -6.83 56.26
CA PRO A 158 21.75 -6.11 55.41
C PRO A 158 21.45 -4.63 55.75
N ALA A 159 21.97 -4.09 56.86
CA ALA A 159 21.52 -2.80 57.39
C ALA A 159 22.12 -1.56 56.68
N ASP A 160 23.21 -1.71 55.91
CA ASP A 160 24.03 -0.56 55.50
C ASP A 160 23.75 -0.04 54.07
N LEU A 161 23.03 -0.76 53.21
CA LEU A 161 22.89 -0.39 51.78
C LEU A 161 21.48 0.06 51.33
N LEU A 162 20.42 -0.38 52.01
CA LEU A 162 19.04 0.05 51.73
C LEU A 162 18.35 0.32 53.07
N PRO A 163 17.78 1.51 53.30
CA PRO A 163 17.10 1.81 54.56
C PRO A 163 15.98 0.77 54.79
N GLU A 164 15.85 0.27 56.01
CA GLU A 164 14.81 -0.73 56.38
C GLU A 164 13.38 -0.28 55.98
N ARG A 165 13.19 1.04 55.86
CA ARG A 165 11.95 1.71 55.47
C ARG A 165 12.05 2.23 54.04
N LEU A 166 11.45 1.50 53.09
CA LEU A 166 11.15 1.97 51.73
C LEU A 166 9.65 2.22 51.54
N ASP A 167 8.96 2.55 52.64
CA ASP A 167 7.51 2.58 52.71
C ASP A 167 6.91 3.62 51.74
N MET A 168 7.64 4.70 51.44
CA MET A 168 7.22 5.75 50.52
C MET A 168 7.66 5.51 49.06
N LEU A 169 8.52 4.51 48.82
CA LEU A 169 8.93 4.18 47.45
C LEU A 169 7.78 3.51 46.68
N LEU A 170 6.99 2.66 47.34
CA LEU A 170 5.83 2.01 46.71
C LEU A 170 4.78 3.00 46.18
N PRO A 171 4.22 3.94 46.99
CA PRO A 171 3.26 4.92 46.48
C PRO A 171 3.85 5.76 45.35
N GLN A 172 5.16 6.08 45.40
CA GLN A 172 5.82 6.82 44.33
C GLN A 172 5.93 6.03 43.02
N ILE A 173 6.23 4.72 43.08
CA ILE A 173 6.23 3.87 41.89
C ILE A 173 4.82 3.71 41.33
N LEU A 174 3.79 3.60 42.17
CA LEU A 174 2.40 3.56 41.73
C LEU A 174 2.00 4.85 41.00
N LEU A 175 2.46 6.01 41.48
CA LEU A 175 2.29 7.28 40.78
C LEU A 175 3.08 7.32 39.46
N LEU A 176 4.31 6.81 39.43
CA LEU A 176 5.09 6.68 38.19
C LEU A 176 4.38 5.81 37.15
N LEU A 177 3.74 4.72 37.56
CA LEU A 177 2.94 3.87 36.68
C LEU A 177 1.77 4.64 36.04
N LEU A 178 1.26 5.68 36.68
CA LEU A 178 0.24 6.58 36.13
C LEU A 178 0.84 7.68 35.23
N LEU A 179 1.96 8.28 35.62
CA LEU A 179 2.55 9.45 34.95
C LEU A 179 3.43 9.10 33.73
N VAL A 180 4.12 7.96 33.74
CA VAL A 180 4.98 7.56 32.61
C VAL A 180 4.19 7.35 31.31
N PRO A 181 2.99 6.72 31.30
CA PRO A 181 2.15 6.67 30.10
C PRO A 181 1.75 8.06 29.56
N VAL A 182 1.61 9.06 30.45
CA VAL A 182 1.35 10.45 30.04
C VAL A 182 2.57 11.04 29.31
N LEU A 183 3.79 10.77 29.79
CA LEU A 183 5.03 11.15 29.09
C LEU A 183 5.15 10.45 27.72
N ASP A 184 4.77 9.17 27.64
CA ASP A 184 4.86 8.36 26.43
C ASP A 184 3.84 8.79 25.38
N THR A 185 2.62 9.13 25.82
CA THR A 185 1.60 9.72 24.94
C THR A 185 2.04 11.10 24.45
N ALA A 186 2.76 11.89 25.25
CA ALA A 186 3.36 13.15 24.84
C ALA A 186 4.62 13.01 23.93
N GLY A 187 5.13 11.80 23.70
CA GLY A 187 6.28 11.58 22.80
C GLY A 187 5.99 11.90 21.33
N GLU A 188 6.95 12.45 20.58
CA GLU A 188 6.83 12.54 19.11
C GLU A 188 7.18 11.23 18.42
N SER A 189 8.02 10.42 19.08
CA SER A 189 8.31 9.07 18.65
C SER A 189 7.07 8.18 18.68
N ALA A 190 7.02 7.25 17.72
CA ALA A 190 6.11 6.12 17.80
C ALA A 190 6.44 5.35 19.08
N GLN A 191 5.41 4.92 19.82
CA GLN A 191 5.60 4.13 21.03
C GLN A 191 6.46 2.92 20.70
N THR A 192 7.53 2.76 21.46
CA THR A 192 8.52 1.70 21.24
C THR A 192 8.31 0.58 22.24
N GLU A 193 8.82 -0.61 21.92
CA GLU A 193 8.82 -1.74 22.86
C GLU A 193 9.58 -1.38 24.15
N SER A 194 10.58 -0.48 24.08
CA SER A 194 11.27 0.04 25.26
C SER A 194 10.36 0.82 26.22
N ASP A 195 9.31 1.49 25.73
CA ASP A 195 8.39 2.24 26.60
C ASP A 195 7.55 1.30 27.47
N GLY A 196 7.03 0.23 26.84
CA GLY A 196 6.35 -0.84 27.54
C GLY A 196 7.26 -1.59 28.52
N ALA A 197 8.54 -1.77 28.18
CA ALA A 197 9.51 -2.42 29.05
C ALA A 197 9.75 -1.63 30.34
N VAL A 198 9.93 -0.30 30.24
CA VAL A 198 10.09 0.56 31.42
C VAL A 198 8.85 0.49 32.32
N TRP A 199 7.65 0.54 31.74
CA TRP A 199 6.41 0.44 32.51
C TRP A 199 6.27 -0.92 33.22
N CYS A 200 6.61 -2.01 32.54
CA CYS A 200 6.59 -3.35 33.13
C CYS A 200 7.70 -3.54 34.18
N ALA A 201 8.88 -2.94 34.01
CA ALA A 201 9.93 -2.95 35.02
C ALA A 201 9.48 -2.23 36.30
N LEU A 202 8.82 -1.07 36.16
CA LEU A 202 8.21 -0.35 37.30
C LEU A 202 7.10 -1.17 37.96
N LEU A 203 6.26 -1.86 37.19
CA LEU A 203 5.22 -2.75 37.71
C LEU A 203 5.85 -3.92 38.50
N GLY A 204 6.91 -4.51 37.98
CA GLY A 204 7.67 -5.55 38.68
C GLY A 204 8.23 -5.06 40.01
N LEU A 205 8.82 -3.86 40.02
CA LEU A 205 9.33 -3.24 41.24
C LEU A 205 8.20 -2.97 42.25
N ALA A 206 7.06 -2.46 41.80
CA ALA A 206 5.88 -2.20 42.63
C ALA A 206 5.31 -3.47 43.27
N LEU A 207 5.26 -4.57 42.52
CA LEU A 207 4.82 -5.88 43.03
C LEU A 207 5.86 -6.53 43.94
N TRP A 208 7.15 -6.26 43.69
CA TRP A 208 8.28 -6.81 44.45
C TRP A 208 8.40 -6.21 45.86
N LEU A 209 8.25 -4.89 45.99
CA LEU A 209 8.35 -4.17 47.27
C LEU A 209 7.54 -4.79 48.44
N PRO A 210 6.23 -5.07 48.28
CA PRO A 210 5.44 -5.71 49.33
C PRO A 210 5.69 -7.22 49.46
N SER A 211 6.16 -7.89 48.40
CA SER A 211 6.39 -9.34 48.40
C SER A 211 7.71 -9.78 49.02
N ARG A 212 8.60 -8.83 49.37
CA ARG A 212 9.90 -9.09 50.01
C ARG A 212 9.83 -9.98 51.26
N ALA A 213 8.72 -9.91 52.00
CA ALA A 213 8.49 -10.69 53.23
C ALA A 213 7.63 -11.95 53.00
N GLY A 214 7.22 -12.20 51.76
CA GLY A 214 6.35 -13.32 51.39
C GLY A 214 7.12 -14.63 51.15
N PRO A 215 6.39 -15.75 50.91
CA PRO A 215 7.01 -17.02 50.57
C PRO A 215 7.77 -16.94 49.23
N PRO A 216 8.84 -17.73 49.03
CA PRO A 216 9.69 -17.66 47.83
C PRO A 216 8.91 -17.91 46.52
N ALA A 217 7.85 -18.71 46.57
CA ALA A 217 6.96 -18.93 45.43
C ALA A 217 6.26 -17.64 44.98
N LEU A 218 5.86 -16.78 45.92
CA LEU A 218 5.20 -15.50 45.61
C LEU A 218 6.18 -14.53 44.95
N VAL A 219 7.44 -14.51 45.40
CA VAL A 219 8.52 -13.73 44.77
C VAL A 219 8.76 -14.17 43.32
N LEU A 220 8.74 -15.48 43.04
CA LEU A 220 8.89 -16.00 41.68
C LEU A 220 7.72 -15.58 40.77
N VAL A 221 6.49 -15.62 41.26
CA VAL A 221 5.31 -15.17 40.50
C VAL A 221 5.42 -13.68 40.17
N VAL A 222 5.81 -12.86 41.16
CA VAL A 222 6.03 -11.42 40.99
C VAL A 222 7.13 -11.10 39.96
N LEU A 223 8.13 -11.97 39.83
CA LEU A 223 9.19 -11.86 38.83
C LEU A 223 8.68 -12.11 37.40
N VAL A 224 7.78 -13.10 37.24
CA VAL A 224 7.30 -13.57 35.93
C VAL A 224 6.17 -12.71 35.38
N VAL A 225 5.26 -12.23 36.24
CA VAL A 225 4.07 -11.45 35.83
C VAL A 225 4.42 -10.25 34.94
N PRO A 226 5.39 -9.38 35.28
CA PRO A 226 5.73 -8.22 34.46
C PRO A 226 6.35 -8.59 33.11
N VAL A 227 7.12 -9.70 33.05
CA VAL A 227 7.72 -10.19 31.81
C VAL A 227 6.63 -10.71 30.85
N VAL A 228 5.67 -11.47 31.38
CA VAL A 228 4.52 -11.95 30.60
C VAL A 228 3.61 -10.80 30.16
N ALA A 229 3.31 -9.87 31.08
CA ALA A 229 2.54 -8.66 30.79
C ALA A 229 3.21 -7.82 29.69
N PHE A 230 4.53 -7.66 29.76
CA PHE A 230 5.31 -6.98 28.71
C PHE A 230 5.17 -7.68 27.36
N ALA A 231 5.37 -8.99 27.30
CA ALA A 231 5.26 -9.75 26.07
C ALA A 231 3.86 -9.66 25.45
N MET A 232 2.82 -9.68 26.29
CA MET A 232 1.42 -9.52 25.87
C MET A 232 1.14 -8.10 25.35
N LEU A 233 1.52 -7.07 26.11
CA LEU A 233 1.34 -5.66 25.74
C LEU A 233 2.07 -5.32 24.44
N ALA A 234 3.33 -5.75 24.31
CA ALA A 234 4.15 -5.48 23.14
C ALA A 234 3.59 -6.09 21.86
N ARG A 235 2.97 -7.28 21.95
CA ARG A 235 2.46 -8.00 20.77
C ARG A 235 1.01 -7.63 20.41
N LEU A 236 0.16 -7.41 21.40
CA LEU A 236 -1.28 -7.22 21.16
C LEU A 236 -1.70 -5.75 21.14
N VAL A 237 -1.18 -4.95 22.06
CA VAL A 237 -1.72 -3.60 22.32
C VAL A 237 -0.89 -2.52 21.63
N LEU A 238 0.44 -2.63 21.69
CA LEU A 238 1.36 -1.60 21.20
C LEU A 238 1.18 -1.24 19.72
N PRO A 239 1.03 -2.21 18.78
CA PRO A 239 0.88 -1.89 17.35
C PRO A 239 -0.37 -1.05 17.06
N GLY A 240 -1.49 -1.39 17.70
CA GLY A 240 -2.75 -0.65 17.56
C GLY A 240 -2.70 0.73 18.19
N TRP A 241 -2.06 0.87 19.36
CA TRP A 241 -1.91 2.17 20.00
C TRP A 241 -0.99 3.10 19.20
N ALA A 242 0.11 2.57 18.66
CA ALA A 242 1.04 3.34 17.85
C ALA A 242 0.38 3.87 16.56
N SER A 243 -0.45 3.05 15.88
CA SER A 243 -1.21 3.50 14.71
C SER A 243 -2.25 4.55 15.08
N PHE A 244 -3.00 4.32 16.17
CA PHE A 244 -4.01 5.26 16.67
C PHE A 244 -3.42 6.63 17.02
N LYS A 245 -2.29 6.67 17.74
CA LYS A 245 -1.59 7.92 18.11
C LYS A 245 -1.19 8.72 16.87
N LEU A 246 -0.61 8.06 15.87
CA LEU A 246 -0.23 8.70 14.60
C LEU A 246 -1.44 9.20 13.81
N ALA A 247 -2.53 8.42 13.78
CA ALA A 247 -3.75 8.81 13.09
C ALA A 247 -4.43 10.01 13.78
N PHE A 248 -4.43 10.06 15.11
CA PHE A 248 -4.95 11.20 15.87
C PHE A 248 -4.09 12.46 15.64
N ARG A 249 -2.76 12.34 15.64
CA ARG A 249 -1.85 13.45 15.29
C ARG A 249 -2.09 13.93 13.85
N GLY A 250 -2.26 13.01 12.90
CA GLY A 250 -2.61 13.33 11.52
C GLY A 250 -3.89 14.15 11.40
N ARG A 251 -4.96 13.78 12.13
CA ARG A 251 -6.19 14.59 12.19
C ARG A 251 -5.96 15.96 12.82
N GLY A 252 -5.11 16.05 13.84
CA GLY A 252 -4.73 17.30 14.48
C GLY A 252 -4.06 18.26 13.50
N LEU A 253 -3.08 17.76 12.73
CA LEU A 253 -2.37 18.52 11.70
C LEU A 253 -3.29 18.94 10.55
N ALA A 254 -4.16 18.04 10.09
CA ALA A 254 -5.14 18.37 9.04
C ALA A 254 -6.05 19.53 9.46
N ARG A 255 -6.52 19.55 10.73
CA ARG A 255 -7.31 20.67 11.27
C ARG A 255 -6.53 21.98 11.41
N GLN A 256 -5.21 21.91 11.46
CA GLN A 256 -4.34 23.09 11.48
C GLN A 256 -4.05 23.63 10.08
N GLY A 257 -4.40 22.87 9.03
CA GLY A 257 -4.08 23.19 7.64
C GLY A 257 -2.75 22.59 7.16
N ASP A 258 -2.00 21.89 8.02
CA ASP A 258 -0.79 21.15 7.61
C ASP A 258 -1.17 19.79 6.99
N LEU A 259 -1.73 19.84 5.78
CA LEU A 259 -2.13 18.67 5.00
C LEU A 259 -0.95 17.73 4.68
N PRO A 260 0.26 18.22 4.30
CA PRO A 260 1.41 17.36 4.03
C PRO A 260 1.87 16.60 5.28
N GLY A 261 1.97 17.29 6.42
CA GLY A 261 2.29 16.68 7.71
C GLY A 261 1.25 15.64 8.15
N ALA A 262 -0.03 15.92 7.89
CA ALA A 262 -1.12 14.98 8.15
C ALA A 262 -0.99 13.70 7.31
N LEU A 263 -0.77 13.83 6.00
CA LEU A 263 -0.57 12.69 5.10
C LEU A 263 0.62 11.82 5.51
N ALA A 264 1.74 12.45 5.90
CA ALA A 264 2.91 11.72 6.40
C ALA A 264 2.58 10.89 7.65
N CYS A 265 1.77 11.44 8.56
CA CYS A 265 1.34 10.74 9.77
C CYS A 265 0.38 9.57 9.44
N PHE A 266 -0.62 9.80 8.59
CA PHE A 266 -1.55 8.74 8.18
C PHE A 266 -0.86 7.60 7.42
N ARG A 267 0.07 7.93 6.52
CA ARG A 267 0.85 6.90 5.80
C ARG A 267 1.72 6.08 6.74
N LYS A 268 2.32 6.70 7.76
CA LYS A 268 3.04 5.97 8.82
C LYS A 268 2.10 5.08 9.63
N ALA A 269 0.91 5.57 9.99
CA ALA A 269 -0.09 4.78 10.70
C ALA A 269 -0.54 3.54 9.89
N LEU A 270 -0.83 3.71 8.60
CA LEU A 270 -1.22 2.61 7.70
C LEU A 270 -0.09 1.59 7.45
N ARG A 271 1.17 2.01 7.52
CA ARG A 271 2.32 1.08 7.48
C ARG A 271 2.41 0.22 8.73
N LEU A 272 2.04 0.75 9.90
CA LEU A 272 2.02 -0.01 11.15
C LEU A 272 0.80 -0.93 11.24
N ASN A 273 -0.37 -0.41 10.84
CA ASN A 273 -1.61 -1.15 10.84
C ASN A 273 -2.42 -0.81 9.58
N PRO A 274 -2.35 -1.66 8.53
CA PRO A 274 -3.11 -1.44 7.30
C PRO A 274 -4.63 -1.43 7.52
N ALA A 275 -5.12 -2.10 8.56
CA ALA A 275 -6.55 -2.20 8.90
C ALA A 275 -7.05 -1.03 9.75
N ASP A 276 -6.21 -0.04 10.08
CA ASP A 276 -6.61 1.12 10.86
C ASP A 276 -7.60 1.99 10.06
N ARG A 277 -8.89 1.86 10.41
CA ARG A 277 -9.99 2.60 9.79
C ARG A 277 -9.83 4.11 9.97
N MET A 278 -9.39 4.56 11.15
CA MET A 278 -9.23 5.98 11.45
C MET A 278 -8.12 6.60 10.59
N ALA A 279 -6.99 5.89 10.46
CA ALA A 279 -5.89 6.33 9.60
C ALA A 279 -6.29 6.35 8.12
N ARG A 280 -7.03 5.33 7.66
CA ARG A 280 -7.48 5.22 6.27
C ARG A 280 -8.48 6.32 5.90
N GLU A 281 -9.48 6.55 6.75
CA GLU A 281 -10.46 7.62 6.55
C GLU A 281 -9.79 9.00 6.58
N GLY A 282 -8.88 9.22 7.53
CA GLY A 282 -8.11 10.46 7.63
C GLY A 282 -7.24 10.69 6.39
N TYR A 283 -6.52 9.67 5.94
CA TYR A 283 -5.70 9.70 4.73
C TYR A 283 -6.51 10.18 3.52
N TRP A 284 -7.65 9.54 3.24
CA TRP A 284 -8.47 9.90 2.08
C TRP A 284 -9.17 11.23 2.22
N ARG A 285 -9.64 11.57 3.42
CA ARG A 285 -10.21 12.89 3.66
C ARG A 285 -9.20 14.01 3.38
N THR A 286 -7.95 13.83 3.81
CA THR A 286 -6.90 14.82 3.54
C THR A 286 -6.60 14.93 2.04
N HIS A 287 -6.69 13.85 1.26
CA HIS A 287 -6.58 13.92 -0.21
C HIS A 287 -7.69 14.76 -0.84
N LEU A 288 -8.91 14.70 -0.32
CA LEU A 288 -10.06 15.47 -0.82
C LEU A 288 -10.02 16.96 -0.45
N GLU A 289 -9.27 17.30 0.61
CA GLU A 289 -9.04 18.66 1.08
C GLU A 289 -7.80 19.30 0.41
N LEU A 290 -6.96 18.52 -0.27
CA LEU A 290 -5.81 19.04 -0.99
C LEU A 290 -6.23 19.73 -2.29
N GLU A 291 -5.77 20.96 -2.46
CA GLU A 291 -5.88 21.67 -3.72
C GLU A 291 -4.71 21.29 -4.65
N PRO A 292 -4.95 21.00 -5.94
CA PRO A 292 -3.90 20.56 -6.86
C PRO A 292 -2.75 21.58 -7.02
N GLU A 293 -3.06 22.87 -6.95
CA GLU A 293 -2.08 23.96 -7.03
C GLU A 293 -1.14 23.98 -5.80
N GLY A 294 -1.68 23.69 -4.62
CA GLY A 294 -0.90 23.55 -3.39
C GLY A 294 0.08 22.38 -3.43
N ILE A 295 -0.25 21.29 -4.13
CA ILE A 295 0.63 20.12 -4.26
C ILE A 295 1.80 20.38 -5.21
N ALA A 296 1.58 21.16 -6.28
CA ALA A 296 2.67 21.55 -7.18
C ALA A 296 3.70 22.44 -6.45
N ALA A 297 3.25 23.26 -5.51
CA ALA A 297 4.10 24.14 -4.71
C ALA A 297 4.88 23.42 -3.60
N ASP A 298 4.33 22.34 -3.00
CA ASP A 298 4.98 21.61 -1.91
C ASP A 298 5.64 20.28 -2.38
N PRO A 299 6.99 20.19 -2.36
CA PRO A 299 7.72 18.96 -2.70
C PRO A 299 7.37 17.75 -1.82
N LEU A 300 6.96 17.97 -0.55
CA LEU A 300 6.60 16.89 0.35
C LEU A 300 5.25 16.29 -0.01
N ALA A 301 4.23 17.11 -0.27
CA ALA A 301 2.93 16.66 -0.75
C ALA A 301 3.06 15.81 -2.03
N ARG A 302 3.88 16.27 -3.00
CA ARG A 302 4.12 15.55 -4.27
C ARG A 302 4.75 14.16 -4.09
N ARG A 303 5.56 13.95 -3.05
CA ARG A 303 6.15 12.64 -2.73
C ARG A 303 5.18 11.71 -2.00
N LEU A 304 4.17 12.26 -1.35
CA LEU A 304 3.26 11.52 -0.49
C LEU A 304 2.00 11.07 -1.23
N VAL A 305 1.52 11.86 -2.19
CA VAL A 305 0.35 11.57 -3.01
C VAL A 305 0.75 10.82 -4.27
N HIS A 306 0.22 9.61 -4.46
CA HIS A 306 0.43 8.83 -5.68
C HIS A 306 -0.83 8.93 -6.56
N PRO A 307 -0.70 9.26 -7.85
CA PRO A 307 -1.85 9.50 -8.73
C PRO A 307 -2.62 8.21 -9.04
N GLY A 308 -1.94 7.07 -9.16
CA GLY A 308 -2.58 5.75 -9.30
C GLY A 308 -3.47 5.39 -8.10
N ASP A 309 -3.00 5.63 -6.87
CA ASP A 309 -3.78 5.41 -5.65
C ASP A 309 -5.07 6.28 -5.64
N CYS A 310 -5.01 7.50 -6.19
CA CYS A 310 -6.17 8.38 -6.31
C CYS A 310 -7.18 7.85 -7.34
N LEU A 311 -6.69 7.32 -8.47
CA LEU A 311 -7.51 6.71 -9.51
C LEU A 311 -8.23 5.46 -9.01
N ASP A 312 -7.50 4.55 -8.34
CA ASP A 312 -8.05 3.33 -7.75
C ASP A 312 -9.12 3.66 -6.69
N ARG A 313 -8.86 4.68 -5.87
CA ARG A 313 -9.83 5.12 -4.87
C ARG A 313 -11.06 5.76 -5.51
N ALA A 314 -10.90 6.54 -6.58
CA ALA A 314 -12.04 7.10 -7.32
C ALA A 314 -12.90 5.98 -7.92
N ALA A 315 -12.28 4.95 -8.50
CA ALA A 315 -12.97 3.76 -8.99
C ALA A 315 -13.75 3.04 -7.88
N GLU A 316 -13.15 2.87 -6.69
CA GLU A 316 -13.83 2.27 -5.54
C GLU A 316 -15.05 3.09 -5.09
N LEU A 317 -14.93 4.42 -5.04
CA LEU A 317 -16.02 5.34 -4.66
C LEU A 317 -17.18 5.36 -5.66
N LEU A 318 -16.91 5.12 -6.95
CA LEU A 318 -17.96 4.97 -7.96
C LEU A 318 -18.64 3.60 -7.87
N ARG A 319 -17.96 2.57 -7.35
CA ARG A 319 -18.54 1.23 -7.14
C ARG A 319 -19.37 1.11 -5.87
N THR A 320 -19.32 2.07 -4.95
CA THR A 320 -20.14 2.01 -3.73
C THR A 320 -21.62 2.24 -4.04
N SER A 321 -22.51 1.69 -3.22
CA SER A 321 -23.96 1.95 -3.28
C SER A 321 -24.40 2.67 -2.00
N PRO A 322 -24.76 3.97 -2.04
CA PRO A 322 -24.77 4.88 -3.20
C PRO A 322 -23.36 5.31 -3.64
N PRO A 323 -23.16 5.70 -4.92
CA PRO A 323 -21.87 6.16 -5.43
C PRO A 323 -21.53 7.55 -4.88
N ARG A 324 -20.27 7.74 -4.46
CA ARG A 324 -19.77 9.04 -3.95
C ARG A 324 -19.14 9.86 -5.07
N ILE A 325 -20.01 10.39 -5.93
CA ILE A 325 -19.66 11.02 -7.20
C ILE A 325 -18.74 12.25 -7.02
N ASP A 326 -19.06 13.14 -6.09
CA ASP A 326 -18.31 14.40 -5.92
C ASP A 326 -16.88 14.16 -5.43
N ASP A 327 -16.71 13.21 -4.51
CA ASP A 327 -15.39 12.82 -4.00
C ASP A 327 -14.56 12.14 -5.09
N ALA A 328 -15.18 11.25 -5.88
CA ALA A 328 -14.53 10.62 -7.01
C ALA A 328 -14.07 11.67 -8.04
N LYS A 329 -14.92 12.65 -8.40
CA LYS A 329 -14.56 13.73 -9.33
C LYS A 329 -13.34 14.52 -8.85
N ARG A 330 -13.25 14.85 -7.56
CA ARG A 330 -12.09 15.56 -6.99
C ARG A 330 -10.80 14.75 -7.11
N LEU A 331 -10.85 13.46 -6.81
CA LEU A 331 -9.69 12.56 -6.93
C LEU A 331 -9.25 12.36 -8.38
N LEU A 332 -10.20 12.32 -9.32
CA LEU A 332 -9.91 12.22 -10.76
C LEU A 332 -9.19 13.47 -11.29
N VAL A 333 -9.67 14.67 -10.91
CA VAL A 333 -9.00 15.94 -11.25
C VAL A 333 -7.60 15.99 -10.65
N LEU A 334 -7.45 15.49 -9.41
CA LEU A 334 -6.16 15.41 -8.75
C LEU A 334 -5.19 14.47 -9.46
N ALA A 335 -5.64 13.27 -9.86
CA ALA A 335 -4.81 12.30 -10.56
C ALA A 335 -4.30 12.83 -11.91
N GLU A 336 -5.19 13.43 -12.71
CA GLU A 336 -4.87 14.03 -14.02
C GLU A 336 -3.85 15.17 -13.90
N ARG A 337 -4.01 16.06 -12.91
CA ARG A 337 -3.06 17.18 -12.71
C ARG A 337 -1.68 16.70 -12.23
N LEU A 338 -1.61 15.62 -11.46
CA LEU A 338 -0.35 15.08 -10.96
C LEU A 338 0.40 14.27 -12.02
N ASP A 339 -0.33 13.55 -12.86
CA ASP A 339 0.21 12.72 -13.93
C ASP A 339 -0.70 12.78 -15.17
N PRO A 340 -0.37 13.64 -16.14
CA PRO A 340 -1.12 13.75 -17.40
C PRO A 340 -1.16 12.44 -18.20
N ALA A 341 -0.24 11.49 -17.98
CA ALA A 341 -0.27 10.20 -18.69
C ALA A 341 -1.50 9.35 -18.32
N LEU A 342 -2.11 9.61 -17.15
CA LEU A 342 -3.33 8.93 -16.71
C LEU A 342 -4.62 9.53 -17.26
N GLU A 343 -4.55 10.61 -18.04
CA GLU A 343 -5.71 11.27 -18.67
C GLU A 343 -6.68 10.28 -19.34
N PRO A 344 -6.24 9.27 -20.13
CA PRO A 344 -7.15 8.30 -20.76
C PRO A 344 -7.98 7.50 -19.74
N GLN A 345 -7.35 7.08 -18.65
CA GLN A 345 -8.05 6.33 -17.59
C GLN A 345 -8.96 7.26 -16.77
N VAL A 346 -8.55 8.51 -16.56
CA VAL A 346 -9.38 9.53 -15.92
C VAL A 346 -10.63 9.82 -16.74
N CYS A 347 -10.51 9.95 -18.07
CA CYS A 347 -11.63 10.13 -18.99
C CYS A 347 -12.64 8.97 -18.89
N PHE A 348 -12.15 7.73 -18.82
CA PHE A 348 -13.00 6.57 -18.60
C PHE A 348 -13.82 6.67 -17.29
N TRP A 349 -13.16 6.94 -16.16
CA TRP A 349 -13.86 7.04 -14.87
C TRP A 349 -14.78 8.27 -14.78
N ARG A 350 -14.46 9.36 -15.49
CA ARG A 350 -15.37 10.51 -15.67
C ARG A 350 -16.64 10.09 -16.44
N ALA A 351 -16.50 9.28 -17.48
CA ALA A 351 -17.66 8.76 -18.20
C ALA A 351 -18.54 7.88 -17.30
N VAL A 352 -17.95 6.97 -16.50
CA VAL A 352 -18.69 6.16 -15.51
C VAL A 352 -19.43 7.06 -14.50
N SER A 353 -18.77 8.12 -14.03
CA SER A 353 -19.38 9.12 -13.14
C SER A 353 -20.59 9.82 -13.80
N LEU A 354 -20.52 10.16 -15.09
CA LEU A 354 -21.64 10.76 -15.84
C LEU A 354 -22.79 9.78 -16.08
N LEU A 355 -22.50 8.49 -16.31
CA LEU A 355 -23.51 7.45 -16.41
C LEU A 355 -24.31 7.31 -15.10
N HIS A 356 -23.66 7.34 -13.94
CA HIS A 356 -24.37 7.39 -12.65
C HIS A 356 -25.25 8.63 -12.47
N GLN A 357 -24.95 9.72 -13.19
CA GLN A 357 -25.76 10.95 -13.22
C GLN A 357 -26.83 10.93 -14.33
N LYS A 358 -27.01 9.82 -15.05
CA LYS A 358 -27.90 9.69 -16.21
C LYS A 358 -27.61 10.67 -17.36
N ARG A 359 -26.36 11.14 -17.47
CA ARG A 359 -25.88 12.01 -18.55
C ARG A 359 -25.17 11.15 -19.60
N GLU A 360 -25.95 10.34 -20.29
CA GLU A 360 -25.42 9.32 -21.22
C GLU A 360 -24.68 9.93 -22.40
N ASP A 361 -25.22 10.99 -23.02
CA ASP A 361 -24.63 11.61 -24.21
C ASP A 361 -23.19 12.08 -23.95
N GLU A 362 -23.00 12.84 -22.87
CA GLU A 362 -21.69 13.35 -22.49
C GLU A 362 -20.71 12.22 -22.07
N ALA A 363 -21.23 11.14 -21.48
CA ALA A 363 -20.39 9.99 -21.15
C ALA A 363 -19.88 9.30 -22.41
N LEU A 364 -20.73 9.17 -23.43
CA LEU A 364 -20.38 8.56 -24.70
C LEU A 364 -19.37 9.41 -25.49
N ASP A 365 -19.52 10.74 -25.46
CA ASP A 365 -18.57 11.68 -26.07
C ASP A 365 -17.17 11.57 -25.44
N LEU A 366 -17.07 11.28 -24.14
CA LEU A 366 -15.78 11.06 -23.46
C LEU A 366 -15.15 9.69 -23.76
N VAL A 367 -15.97 8.67 -24.03
CA VAL A 367 -15.49 7.29 -24.26
C VAL A 367 -15.11 7.06 -25.72
N ALA A 368 -15.82 7.68 -26.66
CA ALA A 368 -15.56 7.49 -28.09
C ALA A 368 -14.08 7.71 -28.51
N PRO A 369 -13.36 8.72 -27.98
CA PRO A 369 -11.94 8.91 -28.27
C PRO A 369 -11.03 7.81 -27.70
N LEU A 370 -11.39 7.19 -26.58
CA LEU A 370 -10.60 6.11 -25.96
C LEU A 370 -10.55 4.85 -26.83
N VAL A 371 -11.59 4.71 -27.66
CA VAL A 371 -11.80 3.57 -28.55
C VAL A 371 -11.45 3.96 -29.99
N ALA A 372 -10.77 5.09 -30.19
CA ALA A 372 -10.25 5.53 -31.48
C ALA A 372 -9.12 4.62 -32.00
N MET A 373 -8.68 4.84 -33.25
CA MET A 373 -7.65 3.98 -33.84
C MET A 373 -6.39 4.04 -32.99
N PRO A 374 -5.76 2.89 -32.69
CA PRO A 374 -4.54 2.88 -31.92
C PRO A 374 -3.42 3.60 -32.69
N SER A 375 -2.74 4.54 -32.03
CA SER A 375 -1.52 5.17 -32.55
C SER A 375 -0.35 4.19 -32.47
N GLN A 376 0.71 4.39 -33.28
CA GLN A 376 1.91 3.54 -33.24
C GLN A 376 2.70 3.66 -31.93
N GLU A 377 2.52 4.76 -31.18
CA GLU A 377 3.17 5.05 -29.90
C GLU A 377 2.15 5.11 -28.76
N GLN A 378 1.36 4.04 -28.58
CA GLN A 378 0.44 3.95 -27.44
C GLN A 378 1.21 3.72 -26.15
N THR A 379 0.88 4.47 -25.10
CA THR A 379 1.37 4.19 -23.74
C THR A 379 0.62 3.01 -23.11
N GLU A 380 1.19 2.44 -22.05
CA GLU A 380 0.53 1.36 -21.29
C GLU A 380 -0.81 1.83 -20.70
N GLU A 381 -0.87 3.08 -20.25
CA GLU A 381 -2.07 3.70 -19.68
C GLU A 381 -3.18 3.89 -20.72
N GLN A 382 -2.81 4.27 -21.95
CA GLN A 382 -3.74 4.39 -23.08
C GLN A 382 -4.31 3.01 -23.46
N SER A 383 -3.46 1.98 -23.52
CA SER A 383 -3.89 0.61 -23.78
C SER A 383 -4.85 0.09 -22.71
N ALA A 384 -4.60 0.41 -21.44
CA ALA A 384 -5.50 0.04 -20.34
C ALA A 384 -6.87 0.75 -20.46
N ALA A 385 -6.87 2.04 -20.81
CA ALA A 385 -8.09 2.80 -21.02
C ALA A 385 -8.90 2.32 -22.24
N GLU A 386 -8.24 1.91 -23.32
CA GLU A 386 -8.87 1.33 -24.52
C GLU A 386 -9.66 0.05 -24.16
N ILE A 387 -9.04 -0.85 -23.38
CA ILE A 387 -9.70 -2.09 -22.92
C ILE A 387 -10.94 -1.78 -22.07
N LEU A 388 -10.83 -0.81 -21.16
CA LEU A 388 -11.94 -0.37 -20.32
C LEU A 388 -13.07 0.27 -21.17
N GLY A 389 -12.71 1.06 -22.18
CA GLY A 389 -13.65 1.64 -23.14
C GLY A 389 -14.44 0.55 -23.87
N TRP A 390 -13.78 -0.45 -24.43
CA TRP A 390 -14.45 -1.57 -25.10
C TRP A 390 -15.38 -2.36 -24.18
N ARG A 391 -14.98 -2.59 -22.91
CA ARG A 391 -15.85 -3.23 -21.92
C ARG A 391 -17.13 -2.45 -21.68
N LEU A 392 -17.01 -1.14 -21.48
CA LEU A 392 -18.17 -0.28 -21.26
C LEU A 392 -19.11 -0.28 -22.47
N LEU A 393 -18.54 -0.15 -23.66
CA LEU A 393 -19.31 -0.08 -24.90
C LEU A 393 -19.96 -1.41 -25.29
N LEU A 394 -19.34 -2.56 -25.02
CA LEU A 394 -19.86 -3.85 -25.53
C LEU A 394 -20.56 -4.70 -24.47
N ALA A 395 -20.14 -4.60 -23.20
CA ALA A 395 -20.62 -5.49 -22.13
C ALA A 395 -21.49 -4.77 -21.09
N TRP A 396 -21.14 -3.55 -20.68
CA TRP A 396 -21.78 -2.94 -19.49
C TRP A 396 -23.02 -2.11 -19.77
N HIS A 397 -23.11 -1.43 -20.92
CA HIS A 397 -24.21 -0.50 -21.19
C HIS A 397 -24.83 -0.70 -22.57
N LYS A 398 -26.07 -1.18 -22.60
CA LYS A 398 -26.80 -1.46 -23.85
C LYS A 398 -26.93 -0.22 -24.74
N GLY A 399 -27.27 0.94 -24.16
CA GLY A 399 -27.37 2.19 -24.93
C GLY A 399 -26.03 2.66 -25.51
N ALA A 400 -24.92 2.35 -24.83
CA ALA A 400 -23.57 2.70 -25.31
C ALA A 400 -23.16 1.80 -26.47
N ARG A 401 -23.53 0.52 -26.39
CA ARG A 401 -23.34 -0.47 -27.44
C ARG A 401 -24.00 -0.06 -28.75
N GLU A 402 -25.29 0.27 -28.71
CA GLU A 402 -26.07 0.60 -29.90
C GLU A 402 -25.62 1.91 -30.54
N ARG A 403 -25.23 2.91 -29.72
CA ARG A 403 -24.93 4.27 -30.20
C ARG A 403 -23.47 4.49 -30.61
N VAL A 404 -22.53 3.84 -29.93
CA VAL A 404 -21.09 4.05 -30.17
C VAL A 404 -20.38 2.74 -30.48
N GLY A 405 -20.65 1.68 -29.72
CA GLY A 405 -19.96 0.39 -29.87
C GLY A 405 -20.10 -0.23 -31.26
N GLU A 406 -21.33 -0.54 -31.68
CA GLU A 406 -21.61 -1.17 -32.97
C GLU A 406 -21.25 -0.25 -34.16
N PRO A 407 -21.58 1.06 -34.15
CA PRO A 407 -21.15 1.98 -35.21
C PRO A 407 -19.63 2.09 -35.31
N ALA A 408 -18.90 2.07 -34.19
CA ALA A 408 -17.44 2.07 -34.21
C ALA A 408 -16.88 0.77 -34.78
N LEU A 409 -17.47 -0.40 -34.45
CA LEU A 409 -17.05 -1.68 -35.01
C LEU A 409 -17.31 -1.80 -36.52
N ALA A 410 -18.34 -1.14 -37.04
CA ALA A 410 -18.68 -1.15 -38.47
C ALA A 410 -17.66 -0.39 -39.35
N LEU A 411 -16.83 0.47 -38.75
CA LEU A 411 -15.77 1.17 -39.49
C LEU A 411 -14.64 0.20 -39.89
N PRO A 412 -14.03 0.38 -41.08
CA PRO A 412 -13.02 -0.55 -41.60
C PRO A 412 -11.83 -0.67 -40.64
N GLY A 413 -11.43 -1.91 -40.33
CA GLY A 413 -10.29 -2.23 -39.47
C GLY A 413 -10.53 -2.09 -37.95
N ARG A 414 -11.64 -1.49 -37.51
CA ARG A 414 -11.90 -1.26 -36.08
C ARG A 414 -12.16 -2.52 -35.28
N ARG A 415 -12.88 -3.48 -35.86
CA ARG A 415 -13.09 -4.78 -35.22
C ARG A 415 -11.77 -5.51 -34.94
N LEU A 416 -10.79 -5.43 -35.86
CA LEU A 416 -9.47 -6.00 -35.64
C LEU A 416 -8.68 -5.26 -34.55
N ALA A 417 -8.81 -3.92 -34.49
CA ALA A 417 -8.22 -3.12 -33.42
C ALA A 417 -8.79 -3.52 -32.05
N ALA A 418 -10.12 -3.68 -31.97
CA ALA A 418 -10.81 -4.17 -30.77
C ALA A 418 -10.31 -5.55 -30.35
N ILE A 419 -10.22 -6.50 -31.29
CA ILE A 419 -9.68 -7.85 -31.04
C ILE A 419 -8.27 -7.75 -30.45
N SER A 420 -7.39 -6.97 -31.08
CA SER A 420 -6.03 -6.75 -30.61
C SER A 420 -5.97 -6.18 -29.19
N ALA A 421 -6.81 -5.20 -28.87
CA ALA A 421 -6.88 -4.62 -27.53
C ALA A 421 -7.32 -5.65 -26.47
N ILE A 422 -8.38 -6.43 -26.77
CA ILE A 422 -8.89 -7.46 -25.88
C ILE A 422 -7.87 -8.59 -25.68
N GLU A 423 -7.15 -8.98 -26.74
CA GLU A 423 -6.08 -9.96 -26.66
C GLU A 423 -4.91 -9.48 -25.81
N ARG A 424 -4.51 -8.21 -25.91
CA ARG A 424 -3.53 -7.60 -24.99
C ARG A 424 -4.00 -7.70 -23.54
N GLY A 425 -5.29 -7.43 -23.28
CA GLY A 425 -5.89 -7.59 -21.95
C GLY A 425 -5.84 -9.03 -21.43
N LEU A 426 -6.16 -10.01 -22.28
CA LEU A 426 -6.14 -11.44 -21.95
C LEU A 426 -4.71 -11.98 -21.75
N LEU A 427 -3.70 -11.40 -22.39
CA LEU A 427 -2.30 -11.74 -22.10
C LEU A 427 -1.91 -11.36 -20.66
N VAL A 428 -2.45 -10.25 -20.14
CA VAL A 428 -2.22 -9.83 -18.75
C VAL A 428 -3.06 -10.67 -17.78
N ASN A 429 -4.34 -10.92 -18.12
CA ASN A 429 -5.25 -11.72 -17.30
C ASN A 429 -5.98 -12.80 -18.11
N PRO A 430 -5.39 -14.01 -18.22
CA PRO A 430 -5.95 -15.08 -19.05
C PRO A 430 -7.29 -15.66 -18.57
N THR A 431 -7.67 -15.38 -17.32
CA THR A 431 -8.83 -15.95 -16.62
C THR A 431 -10.03 -14.99 -16.56
N ASP A 432 -10.00 -13.91 -17.35
CA ASP A 432 -11.04 -12.90 -17.35
C ASP A 432 -12.22 -13.30 -18.25
N ASP A 433 -13.28 -13.84 -17.63
CA ASP A 433 -14.45 -14.38 -18.32
C ASP A 433 -15.17 -13.34 -19.20
N GLU A 434 -15.18 -12.07 -18.77
CA GLU A 434 -15.81 -10.98 -19.50
C GLU A 434 -15.03 -10.62 -20.77
N LEU A 435 -13.71 -10.53 -20.69
CA LEU A 435 -12.88 -10.34 -21.89
C LEU A 435 -12.99 -11.51 -22.86
N TRP A 436 -13.14 -12.73 -22.35
CA TRP A 436 -13.40 -13.90 -23.19
C TRP A 436 -14.77 -13.85 -23.87
N ALA A 437 -15.80 -13.32 -23.20
CA ALA A 437 -17.11 -13.11 -23.82
C ALA A 437 -17.04 -12.07 -24.95
N ILE A 438 -16.37 -10.93 -24.70
CA ILE A 438 -16.16 -9.90 -25.71
C ILE A 438 -15.31 -10.44 -26.88
N LYS A 439 -14.24 -11.21 -26.60
CA LYS A 439 -13.42 -11.85 -27.64
C LYS A 439 -14.28 -12.74 -28.53
N ARG A 440 -15.10 -13.63 -27.95
CA ARG A 440 -16.02 -14.50 -28.70
C ARG A 440 -16.94 -13.71 -29.62
N GLU A 441 -17.54 -12.65 -29.10
CA GLU A 441 -18.44 -11.80 -29.85
C GLU A 441 -17.74 -11.09 -31.01
N LEU A 442 -16.57 -10.47 -30.77
CA LEU A 442 -15.81 -9.77 -31.79
C LEU A 442 -15.38 -10.69 -32.94
N TYR A 443 -14.91 -11.89 -32.63
CA TYR A 443 -14.54 -12.90 -33.63
C TYR A 443 -15.76 -13.43 -34.40
N SER A 444 -16.90 -13.60 -33.73
CA SER A 444 -18.15 -14.02 -34.38
C SER A 444 -18.70 -12.98 -35.36
N GLY A 445 -18.24 -11.73 -35.30
CA GLY A 445 -18.57 -10.69 -36.27
C GLY A 445 -17.48 -10.41 -37.30
N LEU A 446 -16.29 -11.03 -37.18
CA LEU A 446 -15.13 -10.71 -38.01
C LEU A 446 -15.27 -11.28 -39.42
N THR A 447 -15.20 -10.39 -40.41
CA THR A 447 -15.19 -10.73 -41.84
C THR A 447 -13.78 -10.62 -42.43
N MET A 448 -13.56 -11.32 -43.55
CA MET A 448 -12.28 -11.24 -44.29
C MET A 448 -11.94 -9.81 -44.73
N ALA A 449 -12.95 -9.03 -45.12
CA ALA A 449 -12.77 -7.64 -45.55
C ALA A 449 -12.30 -6.74 -44.40
N GLU A 450 -12.91 -6.85 -43.22
CA GLU A 450 -12.48 -6.11 -42.02
C GLU A 450 -11.08 -6.53 -41.56
N PHE A 451 -10.78 -7.84 -41.61
CA PHE A 451 -9.46 -8.36 -41.27
C PHE A 451 -8.38 -7.75 -42.18
N ARG A 452 -8.56 -7.81 -43.50
CA ARG A 452 -7.62 -7.23 -44.45
C ARG A 452 -7.52 -5.71 -44.34
N ALA A 453 -8.64 -5.02 -44.11
CA ALA A 453 -8.63 -3.57 -43.87
C ALA A 453 -7.77 -3.21 -42.65
N GLY A 454 -7.93 -3.92 -41.53
CA GLY A 454 -7.12 -3.70 -40.34
C GLY A 454 -5.64 -4.04 -40.55
N ARG A 455 -5.35 -5.11 -41.30
CA ARG A 455 -3.98 -5.47 -41.71
C ARG A 455 -3.33 -4.40 -42.59
N GLY A 456 -4.09 -3.81 -43.50
CA GLY A 456 -3.65 -2.68 -44.34
C GLY A 456 -3.30 -1.43 -43.53
N MET A 457 -3.87 -1.29 -42.33
CA MET A 457 -3.55 -0.21 -41.38
C MET A 457 -2.37 -0.54 -40.45
N GLY A 458 -1.71 -1.70 -40.62
CA GLY A 458 -0.56 -2.10 -39.80
C GLY A 458 -0.92 -2.66 -38.42
N LEU A 459 -2.18 -3.04 -38.19
CA LEU A 459 -2.59 -3.68 -36.93
C LEU A 459 -1.97 -5.08 -36.79
N PRO A 460 -1.66 -5.52 -35.55
CA PRO A 460 -1.17 -6.87 -35.32
C PRO A 460 -2.20 -7.92 -35.78
N PRO A 461 -1.73 -9.11 -36.20
CA PRO A 461 -2.63 -10.20 -36.57
C PRO A 461 -3.50 -10.63 -35.38
N ALA A 462 -4.74 -11.01 -35.68
CA ALA A 462 -5.58 -11.79 -34.77
C ALA A 462 -4.89 -13.12 -34.41
N ASP A 463 -5.19 -13.66 -33.23
CA ASP A 463 -4.67 -14.94 -32.73
C ASP A 463 -4.94 -16.10 -33.72
N PRO A 464 -3.91 -16.64 -34.38
CA PRO A 464 -4.07 -17.72 -35.35
C PRO A 464 -4.55 -19.02 -34.72
N GLY A 465 -4.28 -19.25 -33.43
CA GLY A 465 -4.71 -20.46 -32.73
C GLY A 465 -6.21 -20.46 -32.49
N TYR A 466 -6.75 -19.32 -32.07
CA TYR A 466 -8.19 -19.15 -31.86
C TYR A 466 -8.99 -19.19 -33.17
N LEU A 467 -8.45 -18.65 -34.25
CA LEU A 467 -9.05 -18.78 -35.59
C LEU A 467 -9.06 -20.25 -36.08
N ASP A 468 -8.00 -21.02 -35.80
CA ASP A 468 -7.94 -22.45 -36.12
C ASP A 468 -9.08 -23.20 -35.39
N GLU A 469 -9.28 -22.92 -34.09
CA GLU A 469 -10.37 -23.52 -33.29
C GLU A 469 -11.75 -23.18 -33.85
N LEU A 470 -12.02 -21.91 -34.14
CA LEU A 470 -13.30 -21.47 -34.74
C LEU A 470 -13.53 -22.15 -36.10
N SER A 471 -12.51 -22.23 -36.94
CA SER A 471 -12.63 -22.90 -38.23
C SER A 471 -12.97 -24.39 -38.08
N ALA A 472 -12.35 -25.08 -37.12
CA ALA A 472 -12.61 -26.50 -36.87
C ALA A 472 -14.06 -26.74 -36.39
N THR A 473 -14.58 -25.85 -35.54
CA THR A 473 -15.96 -25.97 -35.03
C THR A 473 -17.03 -25.77 -36.10
N LEU A 474 -16.74 -24.98 -37.15
CA LEU A 474 -17.71 -24.64 -38.21
C LEU A 474 -17.53 -25.46 -39.49
N ALA A 475 -16.44 -26.21 -39.61
CA ALA A 475 -16.08 -26.95 -40.83
C ALA A 475 -16.94 -28.20 -41.08
N GLU A 476 -17.63 -28.71 -40.06
CA GLU A 476 -18.47 -29.91 -40.19
C GLU A 476 -19.91 -29.59 -40.63
N ASP A 477 -20.36 -28.34 -40.47
CA ASP A 477 -21.72 -27.93 -40.80
C ASP A 477 -21.80 -27.35 -42.23
N GLU A 478 -22.72 -27.91 -43.02
CA GLU A 478 -22.97 -27.56 -44.41
C GLU A 478 -23.49 -26.12 -44.58
N ALA A 479 -24.07 -25.52 -43.53
CA ALA A 479 -24.49 -24.13 -43.54
C ALA A 479 -23.35 -23.14 -43.22
N THR A 480 -22.28 -23.57 -42.55
CA THR A 480 -21.24 -22.67 -42.02
C THR A 480 -19.83 -22.90 -42.58
N TRP A 481 -19.63 -23.87 -43.48
CA TRP A 481 -18.31 -24.19 -44.02
C TRP A 481 -17.62 -23.01 -44.71
N GLN A 482 -18.35 -22.10 -45.36
CA GLN A 482 -17.79 -20.90 -45.99
C GLN A 482 -17.12 -19.99 -44.94
N ARG A 483 -17.78 -19.86 -43.78
CA ARG A 483 -17.25 -19.09 -42.65
C ARG A 483 -16.03 -19.78 -42.03
N ALA A 484 -16.02 -21.10 -41.99
CA ALA A 484 -14.84 -21.88 -41.59
C ALA A 484 -13.66 -21.65 -42.55
N ALA A 485 -13.91 -21.60 -43.86
CA ALA A 485 -12.91 -21.30 -44.87
C ALA A 485 -12.33 -19.88 -44.70
N ASP A 486 -13.18 -18.89 -44.44
CA ASP A 486 -12.75 -17.51 -44.14
C ASP A 486 -11.84 -17.44 -42.93
N TYR A 487 -12.20 -18.08 -41.80
CA TYR A 487 -11.35 -18.09 -40.61
C TYR A 487 -10.01 -18.78 -40.85
N MET A 488 -9.99 -19.88 -41.59
CA MET A 488 -8.75 -20.59 -41.92
C MET A 488 -7.86 -19.79 -42.88
N ALA A 489 -8.44 -19.03 -43.80
CA ALA A 489 -7.74 -18.07 -44.63
C ALA A 489 -7.16 -16.91 -43.81
N MET A 490 -7.93 -16.33 -42.88
CA MET A 490 -7.43 -15.29 -41.96
C MET A 490 -6.28 -15.82 -41.08
N ALA A 491 -6.40 -17.04 -40.55
CA ALA A 491 -5.35 -17.69 -39.76
C ALA A 491 -4.07 -17.94 -40.58
N THR A 492 -4.21 -18.11 -41.88
CA THR A 492 -3.09 -18.25 -42.81
C THR A 492 -2.41 -16.89 -43.04
N GLU A 493 -3.18 -15.84 -43.32
CA GLU A 493 -2.68 -14.48 -43.53
C GLU A 493 -2.07 -13.86 -42.26
N ALA A 494 -2.58 -14.24 -41.08
CA ALA A 494 -2.01 -13.88 -39.79
C ALA A 494 -0.58 -14.43 -39.61
N GLY A 495 -0.23 -15.50 -40.34
CA GLY A 495 1.10 -16.08 -40.41
C GLY A 495 1.39 -17.14 -39.35
N GLY A 496 2.68 -17.43 -39.17
CA GLY A 496 3.19 -18.41 -38.21
C GLY A 496 3.68 -19.72 -38.82
N SER A 497 4.25 -20.59 -37.99
CA SER A 497 4.91 -21.84 -38.41
C SER A 497 3.96 -22.84 -39.08
N ARG A 498 2.65 -22.74 -38.82
CA ARG A 498 1.61 -23.64 -39.34
C ARG A 498 0.93 -23.15 -40.63
N ALA A 499 1.34 -22.02 -41.21
CA ALA A 499 0.67 -21.44 -42.38
C ALA A 499 0.50 -22.42 -43.56
N VAL A 500 1.53 -23.22 -43.89
CA VAL A 500 1.45 -24.22 -44.97
C VAL A 500 0.42 -25.31 -44.65
N ARG A 501 0.33 -25.75 -43.39
CA ARG A 501 -0.65 -26.76 -42.97
C ARG A 501 -2.08 -26.22 -43.09
N ARG A 502 -2.30 -24.94 -42.76
CA ARG A 502 -3.59 -24.26 -42.90
C ARG A 502 -4.01 -24.12 -44.36
N LEU A 503 -3.08 -23.78 -45.26
CA LEU A 503 -3.34 -23.75 -46.71
C LEU A 503 -3.79 -25.11 -47.25
N ILE A 504 -3.11 -26.18 -46.85
CA ILE A 504 -3.51 -27.55 -47.24
C ILE A 504 -4.89 -27.89 -46.66
N GLY A 505 -5.17 -27.51 -45.42
CA GLY A 505 -6.48 -27.69 -44.79
C GLY A 505 -7.60 -26.94 -45.54
N LEU A 506 -7.35 -25.70 -45.92
CA LEU A 506 -8.28 -24.85 -46.67
C LEU A 506 -8.56 -25.43 -48.06
N ALA A 507 -7.53 -25.88 -48.78
CA ALA A 507 -7.69 -26.54 -50.08
C ALA A 507 -8.59 -27.78 -49.98
N ARG A 508 -8.38 -28.62 -48.96
CA ARG A 508 -9.21 -29.81 -48.71
C ARG A 508 -10.64 -29.48 -48.28
N LEU A 509 -10.85 -28.34 -47.63
CA LEU A 509 -12.19 -27.89 -47.25
C LEU A 509 -12.96 -27.44 -48.50
N LEU A 510 -12.33 -26.66 -49.37
CA LEU A 510 -12.92 -26.22 -50.64
C LEU A 510 -13.22 -27.40 -51.58
N GLU A 511 -12.28 -28.33 -51.71
CA GLU A 511 -12.45 -29.54 -52.54
C GLU A 511 -13.63 -30.40 -52.06
N ARG A 512 -13.83 -30.51 -50.74
CA ARG A 512 -14.97 -31.25 -50.16
C ARG A 512 -16.33 -30.66 -50.51
N HIS A 513 -16.41 -29.35 -50.72
CA HIS A 513 -17.64 -28.65 -51.07
C HIS A 513 -17.74 -28.28 -52.56
N GLY A 514 -16.84 -28.80 -53.40
CA GLY A 514 -16.90 -28.63 -54.86
C GLY A 514 -16.49 -27.26 -55.37
N GLU A 515 -15.79 -26.46 -54.56
CA GLU A 515 -15.25 -25.16 -54.94
C GLU A 515 -13.91 -25.29 -55.69
N ASN A 516 -13.70 -24.43 -56.70
CA ASN A 516 -12.55 -24.49 -57.59
C ASN A 516 -11.31 -23.75 -57.05
N GLU A 517 -10.17 -23.95 -57.72
CA GLU A 517 -8.88 -23.32 -57.41
C GLU A 517 -8.92 -21.78 -57.42
N GLU A 518 -9.84 -21.19 -58.19
CA GLU A 518 -10.09 -19.75 -58.23
C GLU A 518 -10.60 -19.20 -56.89
N SER A 519 -11.42 -19.97 -56.17
CA SER A 519 -11.91 -19.63 -54.83
C SER A 519 -10.78 -19.62 -53.80
N LEU A 520 -9.81 -20.53 -53.94
CA LEU A 520 -8.61 -20.54 -53.10
C LEU A 520 -7.70 -19.33 -53.39
N GLN A 521 -7.52 -18.94 -54.65
CA GLN A 521 -6.75 -17.74 -55.01
C GLN A 521 -7.41 -16.45 -54.49
N ARG A 522 -8.74 -16.37 -54.53
CA ARG A 522 -9.51 -15.24 -54.00
C ARG A 522 -9.36 -15.10 -52.48
N LEU A 523 -9.42 -16.23 -51.76
CA LEU A 523 -9.34 -16.28 -50.30
C LEU A 523 -7.92 -16.05 -49.76
N VAL A 524 -6.88 -16.44 -50.49
CA VAL A 524 -5.48 -16.26 -50.04
C VAL A 524 -4.85 -14.98 -50.61
N GLY A 525 -5.46 -14.36 -51.62
CA GLY A 525 -5.03 -13.09 -52.19
C GLY A 525 -3.60 -13.12 -52.79
N PRO A 526 -2.92 -11.98 -52.95
CA PRO A 526 -1.59 -11.88 -53.59
C PRO A 526 -0.46 -12.56 -52.80
N TRP A 527 -0.72 -13.02 -51.57
CA TRP A 527 0.23 -13.78 -50.74
C TRP A 527 0.22 -15.28 -51.04
N GLY A 528 -0.79 -15.77 -51.77
CA GLY A 528 -0.93 -17.16 -52.19
C GLY A 528 0.26 -17.66 -53.03
N PRO A 529 0.67 -16.97 -54.11
CA PRO A 529 1.72 -17.47 -55.01
C PRO A 529 3.12 -17.49 -54.39
N SER A 530 3.48 -16.54 -53.53
CA SER A 530 4.83 -16.45 -52.95
C SER A 530 5.08 -17.50 -51.86
N LEU A 531 4.07 -17.79 -51.02
CA LEU A 531 4.11 -18.87 -50.04
C LEU A 531 3.96 -20.26 -50.70
N TRP A 532 3.14 -20.37 -51.75
CA TRP A 532 3.03 -21.60 -52.56
C TRP A 532 4.36 -21.97 -53.22
N ASN A 533 5.02 -21.01 -53.88
CA ASN A 533 6.21 -21.27 -54.68
C ASN A 533 7.46 -21.64 -53.85
N GLN A 534 7.57 -21.21 -52.59
CA GLN A 534 8.78 -21.43 -51.80
C GLN A 534 8.80 -22.71 -50.95
N LYS A 535 7.64 -23.27 -50.56
CA LYS A 535 7.59 -24.43 -49.63
C LYS A 535 6.82 -25.65 -50.15
N ILE A 536 5.85 -25.47 -51.06
CA ILE A 536 5.02 -26.57 -51.55
C ILE A 536 5.73 -27.39 -52.63
N ALA A 537 6.55 -26.75 -53.48
CA ALA A 537 7.38 -27.41 -54.49
C ALA A 537 8.30 -28.51 -53.92
N ASN A 538 8.64 -28.44 -52.62
CA ASN A 538 9.46 -29.45 -51.93
C ASN A 538 8.65 -30.51 -51.15
N SER A 539 7.32 -30.37 -50.98
CA SER A 539 6.51 -31.32 -50.18
C SER A 539 5.47 -32.10 -50.97
N ILE A 540 5.09 -31.63 -52.16
CA ILE A 540 4.16 -32.34 -53.06
C ILE A 540 4.98 -33.00 -54.18
N SER A 541 5.71 -34.06 -53.83
CA SER A 541 6.24 -35.05 -54.79
C SER A 541 5.52 -36.38 -54.55
N GLY A 542 4.25 -36.44 -54.95
CA GLY A 542 3.41 -37.65 -54.94
C GLY A 542 2.52 -37.71 -56.19
N PRO A 543 2.27 -38.90 -56.76
CA PRO A 543 1.87 -39.06 -58.16
C PRO A 543 0.36 -38.88 -58.34
N ARG A 544 -0.08 -37.63 -58.47
CA ARG A 544 -1.25 -37.22 -59.25
C ARG A 544 -1.16 -35.71 -59.45
N ALA A 545 -0.19 -35.33 -60.28
CA ALA A 545 -0.07 -33.99 -60.78
C ALA A 545 -1.27 -33.68 -61.69
N ILE A 546 -2.11 -32.75 -61.25
CA ILE A 546 -2.89 -31.91 -62.17
C ILE A 546 -1.83 -31.15 -62.98
N ARG A 547 -1.71 -31.51 -64.26
CA ARG A 547 -0.86 -30.81 -65.22
C ARG A 547 -1.43 -29.42 -65.43
N LEU A 548 -0.72 -28.39 -64.99
CA LEU A 548 -0.83 -27.07 -65.61
C LEU A 548 0.57 -26.55 -65.94
N ASN A 549 0.75 -26.37 -67.24
CA ASN A 549 1.95 -26.02 -67.96
C ASN A 549 2.15 -24.50 -67.83
N TRP A 550 3.28 -24.02 -67.32
CA TRP A 550 3.61 -22.59 -67.42
C TRP A 550 5.06 -22.40 -67.90
N LEU A 551 5.11 -22.01 -69.17
CA LEU A 551 6.25 -21.45 -69.88
C LEU A 551 6.35 -19.95 -69.55
N SER A 552 7.58 -19.49 -69.40
CA SER A 552 8.03 -18.08 -69.41
C SER A 552 7.66 -17.22 -68.19
N MET A 553 8.65 -16.90 -67.36
CA MET A 553 9.27 -15.57 -67.41
C MET A 553 10.67 -15.64 -66.81
N ARG A 554 11.66 -15.36 -67.66
CA ARG A 554 13.04 -15.05 -67.28
C ARG A 554 13.05 -13.71 -66.56
N GLY A 555 13.85 -13.63 -65.52
CA GLY A 555 14.45 -12.37 -65.06
C GLY A 555 14.19 -12.09 -63.59
N VAL A 556 15.05 -12.60 -62.71
CA VAL A 556 15.79 -11.83 -61.69
C VAL A 556 16.99 -12.69 -61.25
N ALA A 557 18.16 -12.07 -61.16
CA ALA A 557 19.46 -12.65 -60.85
C ALA A 557 19.58 -13.23 -59.42
N PRO A 558 20.48 -14.19 -59.16
CA PRO A 558 20.71 -14.72 -57.82
C PRO A 558 21.63 -13.80 -57.01
N MET A 559 21.16 -13.29 -55.87
CA MET A 559 22.01 -12.58 -54.90
C MET A 559 22.55 -13.57 -53.84
N ARG A 560 23.88 -13.51 -53.67
CA ARG A 560 24.72 -14.35 -52.80
C ARG A 560 24.28 -14.32 -51.33
N LEU A 561 24.13 -15.51 -50.74
CA LEU A 561 24.12 -15.70 -49.29
C LEU A 561 25.55 -15.55 -48.74
N VAL A 562 25.80 -14.46 -48.01
CA VAL A 562 26.98 -14.30 -47.14
C VAL A 562 26.60 -14.80 -45.75
N GLY A 563 27.41 -15.73 -45.23
CA GLY A 563 27.20 -16.35 -43.94
C GLY A 563 27.41 -15.41 -42.75
N GLY A 564 26.61 -15.61 -41.70
CA GLY A 564 26.79 -15.01 -40.39
C GLY A 564 26.04 -15.82 -39.33
N LYS A 565 26.78 -16.49 -38.44
CA LYS A 565 26.25 -17.20 -37.27
C LYS A 565 25.57 -16.19 -36.31
N PRO A 566 24.42 -16.50 -35.68
CA PRO A 566 23.92 -15.67 -34.60
C PRO A 566 24.62 -16.03 -33.28
N ARG A 567 25.20 -15.01 -32.64
CA ARG A 567 25.66 -15.03 -31.24
C ARG A 567 24.43 -15.01 -30.33
N LEU A 568 24.36 -16.01 -29.44
CA LEU A 568 23.50 -16.03 -28.26
C LEU A 568 23.87 -14.87 -27.33
N LEU A 569 22.96 -13.92 -27.14
CA LEU A 569 23.01 -12.96 -26.04
C LEU A 569 21.91 -13.31 -25.03
N ARG A 570 22.37 -13.66 -23.83
CA ARG A 570 21.60 -13.82 -22.60
C ARG A 570 20.69 -12.60 -22.38
N LYS A 571 19.39 -12.85 -22.19
CA LYS A 571 18.48 -11.93 -21.50
C LYS A 571 18.19 -12.52 -20.12
N GLU A 572 18.88 -12.01 -19.10
CA GLU A 572 18.44 -12.11 -17.71
C GLU A 572 18.33 -10.70 -17.13
N ALA A 573 17.27 -10.51 -16.34
CA ALA A 573 17.04 -9.45 -15.37
C ALA A 573 16.78 -8.03 -15.91
N VAL A 574 15.49 -7.69 -16.12
CA VAL A 574 14.78 -6.57 -15.46
C VAL A 574 13.27 -6.81 -15.64
N LEU A 575 12.58 -7.42 -14.67
CA LEU A 575 11.11 -7.37 -14.54
C LEU A 575 10.74 -7.78 -13.11
N ARG A 576 11.01 -6.89 -12.16
CA ARG A 576 10.37 -6.86 -10.85
C ARG A 576 10.22 -5.39 -10.48
N HIS A 577 9.09 -4.79 -10.80
CA HIS A 577 8.37 -3.81 -9.97
C HIS A 577 7.16 -3.32 -10.76
N PHE A 578 6.00 -3.31 -10.08
CA PHE A 578 4.68 -2.83 -10.52
C PHE A 578 3.98 -3.66 -11.61
N VAL A 579 3.03 -4.51 -11.18
CA VAL A 579 1.64 -4.58 -11.66
C VAL A 579 0.89 -5.47 -10.65
N GLY A 580 0.15 -4.83 -9.74
CA GLY A 580 -0.81 -5.51 -8.87
C GLY A 580 -2.21 -5.25 -9.41
N TRP A 581 -2.70 -6.08 -10.33
CA TRP A 581 -4.12 -6.06 -10.69
C TRP A 581 -4.96 -6.59 -9.52
N PRO A 582 -6.01 -5.88 -9.07
CA PRO A 582 -6.91 -6.40 -8.04
C PRO A 582 -7.78 -7.51 -8.64
N ARG A 583 -7.61 -8.73 -8.11
CA ARG A 583 -8.49 -9.89 -8.30
C ARG A 583 -9.86 -9.61 -7.67
N SER A 584 -10.81 -9.07 -8.44
CA SER A 584 -12.27 -9.23 -8.32
C SER A 584 -13.01 -8.07 -9.00
N MET A 585 -13.19 -8.15 -10.32
CA MET A 585 -14.27 -7.40 -10.97
C MET A 585 -15.56 -8.20 -10.78
N LYS A 586 -16.47 -7.71 -9.93
CA LYS A 586 -17.89 -8.09 -10.01
C LYS A 586 -18.59 -7.11 -10.97
N PRO A 587 -19.54 -7.57 -11.79
CA PRO A 587 -20.30 -6.69 -12.68
C PRO A 587 -21.01 -5.61 -11.87
N LEU A 588 -20.89 -4.36 -12.33
CA LEU A 588 -21.62 -3.22 -11.80
C LEU A 588 -23.12 -3.44 -12.06
N ALA A 589 -23.92 -3.62 -11.01
CA ALA A 589 -25.37 -3.53 -11.14
C ALA A 589 -25.73 -2.04 -11.17
N ILE A 590 -25.79 -1.46 -12.37
CA ILE A 590 -26.38 -0.14 -12.59
C ILE A 590 -27.89 -0.36 -12.66
N HIS A 591 -28.62 0.12 -11.65
CA HIS A 591 -30.07 0.14 -11.61
C HIS A 591 -30.63 1.44 -12.19
#